data_AF-A0A916RGJ7-F1
#
_entry.id   AF-A0A916RGJ7-F1
#
_cell.length_a   1.000
_cell.length_b   1.000
_cell.length_c   1.000
_cell.angle_alpha   90.00
_cell.angle_beta   90.00
_cell.angle_gamma   90.00
#
_symmetry.space_group_name_H-M   'P 1'
#
loop_
_entity.id
_entity.type
_entity.pdbx_description
1 polymer ?
#
loop_
_entity_poly.entity_id
_entity_poly.type
_entity_poly.pdbx_seq_one_letter_code
_entity_poly.pdbx_strand_id
1 'polypeptide(L)'
;MVAELNFLEVWIPEQMQPGTMFMLDRSEELGKAENPFWAVLACPSCGCLGLITRQQCAGLEAMICGSEQCSAEYFLDGETIRHRPAN
;
A
#
# COMPACT_ATOMS: atom_id res chain seq x y z
N MET A 1 -5.17 -11.97 -10.12
CA MET A 1 -4.27 -11.08 -10.89
C MET A 1 -3.12 -10.69 -9.96
N VAL A 2 -1.88 -10.74 -10.42
CA VAL A 2 -0.67 -10.43 -9.63
C VAL A 2 -0.03 -9.20 -10.26
N ALA A 3 0.35 -8.22 -9.44
CA ALA A 3 1.05 -7.00 -9.87
C ALA A 3 2.40 -6.89 -9.15
N GLU A 4 3.36 -6.20 -9.78
CA GLU A 4 4.69 -5.94 -9.22
C GLU A 4 4.67 -4.67 -8.36
N LEU A 5 5.32 -4.72 -7.20
CA LEU A 5 5.49 -3.57 -6.29
C LEU A 5 6.72 -2.77 -6.73
N ASN A 6 6.57 -1.45 -6.89
CA ASN A 6 7.69 -0.57 -7.22
C ASN A 6 8.04 0.31 -6.02
N PHE A 7 9.30 0.28 -5.57
CA PHE A 7 9.77 1.12 -4.47
C PHE A 7 10.33 2.44 -4.97
N LEU A 8 10.01 3.53 -4.29
CA LEU A 8 10.66 4.84 -4.48
C LEU A 8 11.51 5.22 -3.28
N GLU A 9 12.72 5.74 -3.55
CA GLU A 9 13.64 6.27 -2.52
C GLU A 9 13.31 7.72 -2.12
N VAL A 10 12.60 8.46 -2.97
CA VAL A 10 12.22 9.87 -2.74
C VAL A 10 10.71 10.04 -2.96
N TRP A 11 10.04 10.73 -2.04
CA TRP A 11 8.62 11.01 -2.15
C TRP A 11 8.34 12.05 -3.25
N ILE A 12 7.82 11.59 -4.38
CA ILE A 12 7.37 12.43 -5.50
C ILE A 12 5.96 11.96 -5.91
N PRO A 13 4.88 12.57 -5.37
CA PRO A 13 3.50 12.12 -5.61
C PRO A 13 3.13 11.94 -7.08
N GLU A 14 3.64 12.81 -7.95
CA GLU A 14 3.37 12.81 -9.39
C GLU A 14 3.96 11.59 -10.11
N GLN A 15 4.94 10.90 -9.50
CA GLN A 15 5.58 9.70 -10.03
C GLN A 15 5.00 8.41 -9.44
N MET A 16 4.09 8.49 -8.46
CA MET A 16 3.48 7.33 -7.85
C MET A 16 2.41 6.72 -8.75
N GLN A 17 2.82 5.78 -9.59
CA GLN A 17 1.91 4.98 -10.40
C GLN A 17 1.21 3.91 -9.57
N PRO A 18 0.06 3.36 -10.01
CA PRO A 18 -0.59 2.24 -9.35
C PRO A 18 0.39 1.11 -9.02
N GLY A 19 0.43 0.68 -7.75
CA GLY A 19 1.37 -0.34 -7.25
C GLY A 19 2.71 0.21 -6.75
N THR A 20 2.93 1.52 -6.82
CA THR A 20 4.13 2.17 -6.28
C THR A 20 4.01 2.38 -4.78
N MET A 21 5.06 2.03 -4.04
CA MET A 21 5.16 2.18 -2.60
C MET A 21 6.34 3.09 -2.23
N PHE A 22 6.11 3.96 -1.24
CA PHE A 22 7.14 4.80 -0.64
C PHE A 22 7.20 4.55 0.87
N MET A 23 8.38 4.25 1.37
CA MET A 23 8.63 3.98 2.79
C MET A 23 8.75 5.30 3.57
N LEU A 24 8.09 5.39 4.73
CA LEU A 24 8.16 6.61 5.55
C LEU A 24 9.42 6.59 6.42
N ASP A 25 10.23 7.66 6.37
CA ASP A 25 11.45 7.82 7.18
C ASP A 25 11.19 7.86 8.70
N ARG A 26 9.97 8.24 9.13
CA ARG A 26 9.56 8.31 10.55
C ARG A 26 8.25 7.57 10.80
N SER A 27 8.17 6.34 10.29
CA SER A 27 7.00 5.48 10.45
C SER A 27 6.55 5.33 11.91
N GLU A 28 7.49 5.23 12.86
CA GLU A 28 7.19 5.00 14.29
C GLU A 28 6.45 6.15 14.98
N GLU A 29 6.44 7.36 14.41
CA GLU A 29 5.80 8.54 14.99
C GLU A 29 4.32 8.70 14.56
N LEU A 30 3.85 7.92 13.59
CA LEU A 30 2.56 8.09 12.93
C LEU A 30 1.71 6.81 13.04
N GLY A 31 0.52 6.91 13.64
CA GLY A 31 -0.42 5.79 13.76
C GLY A 31 -0.48 5.20 15.19
N LYS A 32 -0.84 3.93 15.31
CA LYS A 32 -0.89 3.23 16.60
C LYS A 32 0.50 2.74 16.99
N ALA A 33 0.88 2.85 18.26
CA ALA A 33 2.20 2.43 18.74
C ALA A 33 2.54 0.95 18.41
N GLU A 34 1.54 0.07 18.40
CA GLU A 34 1.71 -1.37 18.09
C GLU A 34 1.69 -1.70 16.59
N ASN A 35 1.11 -0.82 15.76
CA ASN A 35 0.99 -1.00 14.31
C ASN A 35 1.00 0.37 13.62
N PRO A 36 2.17 1.04 13.58
CA PRO A 36 2.28 2.36 13.00
C PRO A 36 2.12 2.33 11.48
N PHE A 37 1.87 3.50 10.90
CA PHE A 37 1.95 3.68 9.45
C PHE A 37 3.39 3.51 9.00
N TRP A 38 3.61 2.66 8.00
CA TRP A 38 4.94 2.23 7.59
C TRP A 38 5.33 2.79 6.23
N ALA A 39 4.36 2.89 5.32
CA ALA A 39 4.56 3.34 3.96
C ALA A 39 3.29 4.00 3.41
N VAL A 40 3.44 4.69 2.29
CA VAL A 40 2.34 5.09 1.41
C VAL A 40 2.35 4.21 0.18
N LEU A 41 1.20 3.69 -0.19
CA LEU A 41 1.01 2.85 -1.37
C LEU A 41 -0.03 3.49 -2.29
N ALA A 42 0.29 3.58 -3.58
CA ALA A 42 -0.67 3.87 -4.62
C ALA A 42 -1.47 2.61 -4.93
N CYS A 43 -2.79 2.65 -4.75
CA CYS A 43 -3.65 1.50 -5.00
C CYS A 43 -3.37 0.92 -6.40
N PRO A 44 -3.07 -0.38 -6.52
CA PRO A 44 -2.75 -1.02 -7.80
C PRO A 44 -3.90 -0.96 -8.81
N SER A 45 -5.14 -0.73 -8.36
CA SER A 45 -6.30 -0.67 -9.24
C SER A 45 -6.64 0.73 -9.74
N CYS A 46 -6.48 1.78 -8.91
CA CYS A 46 -6.94 3.13 -9.25
C CYS A 46 -5.90 4.24 -9.02
N GLY A 47 -4.74 3.93 -8.44
CA GLY A 47 -3.69 4.90 -8.13
C GLY A 47 -3.97 5.79 -6.92
N CYS A 48 -5.11 5.64 -6.24
CA CYS A 48 -5.40 6.40 -5.03
C CYS A 48 -4.36 6.09 -3.94
N LEU A 49 -3.80 7.14 -3.34
CA LEU A 49 -2.77 7.02 -2.31
C LEU A 49 -3.39 6.68 -0.96
N GLY A 50 -2.87 5.65 -0.32
CA GLY A 50 -3.26 5.25 1.03
C GLY A 50 -2.04 4.99 1.91
N LEU A 51 -2.17 5.33 3.19
CA LEU A 51 -1.20 4.91 4.20
C LEU A 51 -1.43 3.44 4.52
N ILE A 52 -0.34 2.68 4.60
CA ILE A 52 -0.38 1.27 5.00
C ILE A 52 0.39 1.09 6.30
N THR A 53 -0.10 0.20 7.15
CA THR A 53 0.51 -0.10 8.44
C THR A 53 1.66 -1.10 8.31
N ARG A 54 2.43 -1.29 9.38
CA ARG A 54 3.51 -2.29 9.43
C ARG A 54 2.99 -3.70 9.14
N GLN A 55 1.83 -4.07 9.70
CA GLN A 55 1.24 -5.40 9.47
C GLN A 55 0.74 -5.58 8.03
N GLN A 56 0.16 -4.53 7.43
CA GLN A 56 -0.23 -4.55 6.01
C GLN A 56 1.01 -4.64 5.10
N CYS A 57 2.08 -3.92 5.41
CA CYS A 57 3.34 -3.99 4.68
C CYS A 57 3.99 -5.38 4.78
N ALA A 58 3.83 -6.08 5.91
CA ALA A 58 4.29 -7.44 6.10
C ALA A 58 3.36 -8.51 5.47
N GLY A 59 2.28 -8.12 4.81
CA GLY A 59 1.32 -9.05 4.20
C GLY A 59 0.41 -9.78 5.20
N LEU A 60 0.38 -9.35 6.47
CA LEU A 60 -0.41 -9.98 7.53
C LEU A 60 -1.87 -9.54 7.55
N GLU A 61 -2.14 -8.35 6.99
CA GLU A 61 -3.48 -7.76 6.90
C GLU A 61 -3.79 -7.32 5.46
N ALA A 62 -5.07 -7.38 5.09
CA ALA A 62 -5.55 -6.87 3.81
C ALA A 62 -5.50 -5.33 3.79
N MET A 63 -5.33 -4.79 2.59
CA MET A 63 -5.57 -3.39 2.29
C MET A 63 -6.83 -3.28 1.45
N ILE A 64 -7.67 -2.30 1.79
CA ILE A 64 -8.85 -1.92 1.02
C ILE A 64 -8.59 -0.50 0.52
N CYS A 65 -8.80 -0.27 -0.78
CA CYS A 65 -8.66 1.08 -1.34
C CYS A 65 -9.63 2.05 -0.65
N GLY A 66 -9.14 3.22 -0.23
CA GLY A 66 -9.94 4.27 0.40
C GLY A 66 -10.66 5.21 -0.59
N SER A 67 -10.63 4.92 -1.89
CA SER A 67 -11.29 5.74 -2.91
C SER A 67 -12.80 5.44 -2.96
N GLU A 68 -13.63 6.47 -3.16
CA GLU A 68 -15.08 6.31 -3.31
C GLU A 68 -15.49 5.47 -4.54
N GLN A 69 -14.60 5.33 -5.52
CA GLN A 69 -14.86 4.63 -6.79
C GLN A 69 -14.08 3.33 -6.94
N CYS A 70 -13.31 2.92 -5.92
CA CYS A 70 -12.50 1.71 -5.96
C CYS A 70 -12.71 0.86 -4.71
N SER A 71 -13.15 -0.37 -4.91
CA SER A 71 -13.34 -1.38 -3.85
C SER A 71 -12.24 -2.45 -3.87
N ALA A 72 -11.07 -2.14 -4.42
CA ALA A 72 -9.99 -3.11 -4.52
C ALA A 72 -9.52 -3.55 -3.13
N GLU A 73 -9.48 -4.86 -2.92
CA GLU A 73 -8.92 -5.51 -1.74
C GLU A 73 -7.72 -6.37 -2.16
N TYR A 74 -6.59 -6.22 -1.47
CA TYR A 74 -5.34 -6.87 -1.84
C TYR A 74 -4.38 -7.01 -0.65
N PHE A 75 -3.39 -7.88 -0.79
CA PHE A 75 -2.35 -8.17 0.20
C PHE A 75 -0.98 -7.98 -0.44
N LEU A 76 0.02 -7.62 0.35
CA LEU A 76 1.42 -7.73 -0.08
C LEU A 76 1.94 -9.15 0.16
N ASP A 77 2.69 -9.67 -0.79
CA ASP A 77 3.42 -10.92 -0.70
C ASP A 77 4.86 -10.67 -1.19
N GLY A 78 5.72 -10.26 -0.25
CA GLY A 78 7.04 -9.75 -0.56
C GLY A 78 6.97 -8.51 -1.45
N GLU A 79 7.51 -8.62 -2.66
CA GLU A 79 7.52 -7.55 -3.68
C GLU A 79 6.36 -7.67 -4.68
N THR A 80 5.36 -8.48 -4.36
CA THR A 80 4.18 -8.67 -5.22
C THR A 80 2.91 -8.25 -4.52
N ILE A 81 1.94 -7.75 -5.29
CA ILE A 81 0.60 -7.43 -4.82
C ILE A 81 -0.35 -8.52 -5.31
N ARG A 82 -1.06 -9.14 -4.36
CA ARG A 82 -2.08 -10.15 -4.65
C ARG A 82 -3.47 -9.59 -4.41
N HIS A 83 -4.24 -9.45 -5.49
CA HIS A 83 -5.65 -9.09 -5.38
C HIS A 83 -6.47 -10.24 -4.81
N ARG A 84 -7.40 -9.90 -3.91
CA ARG A 84 -8.46 -10.83 -3.53
C ARG A 84 -9.37 -11.07 -4.74
N PRO A 85 -9.64 -12.32 -5.12
CA PRO A 85 -10.59 -12.58 -6.19
C PRO A 85 -11.98 -12.11 -5.77
N ALA A 86 -12.67 -11.42 -6.69
CA ALA A 86 -14.10 -11.19 -6.55
C ALA A 86 -14.81 -12.55 -6.61
N ASN A 87 -15.63 -12.84 -5.60
CA ASN A 87 -16.48 -14.04 -5.58
C ASN A 87 -17.57 -13.96 -6.66
#